data_AF-A0A833LK54-F1
#
_entry.id   AF-A0A833LK54-F1
#
_cell.length_a   1.000
_cell.length_b   1.000
_cell.length_c   1.000
_cell.angle_alpha   90.00
_cell.angle_beta   90.00
_cell.angle_gamma   90.00
#
_symmetry.space_group_name_H-M   'P 1'
#
loop_
_entity.id
_entity.type
_entity.pdbx_description
1 polymer ?
#
loop_
_entity_poly.entity_id
_entity_poly.type
_entity_poly.pdbx_seq_one_letter_code
_entity_poly.pdbx_strand_id
1 'polypeptide(L)' 'MSRKFNPEGVPASGFYSHGVEVVSPQRLVFVAGQVGMRPDGSVAEGIAEQTRVAIDNLNRVLAGAGMDASN' A
#
# COMPACT_ATOMS: atom_id res chain seq x y z
N MET A 1 7.67 19.00 -1.77
CA MET A 1 8.31 17.90 -2.53
C MET A 1 7.58 16.60 -2.20
N SER A 2 7.42 15.69 -3.16
CA SER A 2 6.76 14.39 -2.95
C SER A 2 7.77 13.25 -2.88
N ARG A 3 7.53 12.26 -2.01
CA ARG A 3 8.32 11.02 -1.88
C ARG A 3 7.50 9.85 -2.38
N LYS A 4 7.95 9.21 -3.45
CA LYS A 4 7.36 7.98 -3.99
C LYS A 4 8.03 6.77 -3.33
N PHE A 5 7.26 5.76 -2.94
CA PHE A 5 7.80 4.56 -2.31
C PHE A 5 6.94 3.33 -2.57
N ASN A 6 7.56 2.17 -2.43
CA ASN A 6 6.92 0.85 -2.46
C ASN A 6 7.27 0.13 -1.15
N PRO A 7 6.29 -0.37 -0.38
CA PRO A 7 6.58 -1.06 0.86
C PRO A 7 7.09 -2.48 0.61
N GLU A 8 7.77 -3.04 1.61
CA GLU A 8 8.21 -4.43 1.57
C GLU A 8 7.03 -5.40 1.61
N GLY A 9 7.11 -6.46 0.80
CA GLY A 9 6.10 -7.51 0.71
C GLY A 9 4.83 -7.12 -0.07
N VAL A 10 4.81 -5.97 -0.73
CA VAL A 10 3.82 -5.67 -1.78
C VAL A 10 4.54 -5.68 -3.13
N PRO A 11 4.12 -6.49 -4.12
CA PRO A 11 4.80 -6.57 -5.40
C PRO A 11 4.84 -5.22 -6.12
N ALA A 12 6.04 -4.71 -6.41
CA ALA A 12 6.22 -3.42 -7.06
C ALA A 12 5.73 -3.41 -8.50
N SER A 13 5.21 -2.26 -8.93
CA SER A 13 4.76 -1.99 -10.31
C SER A 13 5.76 -1.11 -11.05
N GLY A 14 5.95 -1.36 -12.34
CA GLY A 14 6.71 -0.47 -13.23
C GLY A 14 5.94 0.80 -13.65
N PHE A 15 4.64 0.87 -13.37
CA PHE A 15 3.75 1.93 -13.87
C PHE A 15 3.30 2.92 -12.79
N TYR A 16 3.42 2.57 -11.51
CA TYR A 16 3.00 3.40 -10.39
C TYR A 16 3.79 3.07 -9.12
N SER A 17 3.68 3.92 -8.09
CA SER A 17 4.19 3.65 -6.75
C SER A 17 3.02 3.37 -5.81
N HIS A 18 3.19 2.44 -4.87
CA HIS A 18 2.13 2.10 -3.92
C HIS A 18 1.79 3.25 -2.98
N GLY A 19 2.79 4.05 -2.59
CA GLY A 19 2.61 5.22 -1.76
C GLY A 19 3.28 6.47 -2.33
N VAL A 20 2.62 7.62 -2.19
CA VAL A 20 3.19 8.94 -2.42
C VAL A 20 2.93 9.81 -1.20
N GLU A 21 4.00 10.21 -0.51
CA GLU A 21 3.94 11.13 0.63
C GLU A 21 4.18 12.56 0.15
N VAL A 22 3.33 13.49 0.59
CA VAL A 22 3.44 14.93 0.36
C VAL A 22 3.42 15.62 1.72
N VAL A 23 4.41 16.46 2.03
CA VAL A 23 4.59 17.04 3.38
C VAL A 23 4.10 18.49 3.51
N SER A 24 3.69 19.14 2.43
CA SER A 24 3.31 20.56 2.42
C SER A 24 2.15 20.82 1.45
N PRO A 25 1.14 21.65 1.83
CA PRO A 25 1.04 22.43 3.07
C PRO A 25 0.65 21.60 4.31
N GLN A 26 0.24 20.35 4.11
CA GLN A 26 -0.04 19.38 5.18
C GLN A 26 0.53 18.02 4.77
N ARG A 27 0.75 17.15 5.76
CA ARG A 27 1.24 15.81 5.53
C ARG A 27 0.12 14.89 5.06
N LEU A 28 0.21 14.41 3.84
CA LEU A 28 -0.73 13.49 3.20
C LEU A 28 0.01 12.29 2.61
N VAL A 29 -0.62 11.13 2.67
CA VAL A 29 -0.17 9.92 1.97
C VAL A 29 -1.26 9.48 1.01
N PHE A 30 -0.95 9.47 -0.28
CA PHE A 30 -1.81 8.92 -1.31
C PHE A 30 -1.43 7.45 -1.53
N VAL A 31 -2.39 6.55 -1.34
CA VAL A 31 -2.19 5.11 -1.47
C VAL A 31 -2.84 4.64 -2.78
N ALA A 32 -2.08 3.91 -3.60
CA ALA A 32 -2.66 3.22 -4.75
C ALA A 32 -3.66 2.15 -4.28
N GLY A 33 -4.60 1.75 -5.13
CA GLY A 33 -5.56 0.69 -4.79
C GLY A 33 -4.84 -0.61 -4.40
N GLN A 34 -5.07 -1.09 -3.17
CA GLN A 34 -4.53 -2.36 -2.71
C GLN A 34 -5.51 -3.49 -2.98
N VAL A 35 -4.97 -4.62 -3.45
CA VAL A 35 -5.73 -5.80 -3.86
C VAL A 35 -5.25 -7.03 -3.12
N GLY A 36 -6.03 -8.11 -3.17
CA GLY A 36 -5.74 -9.39 -2.52
C GLY A 36 -4.61 -10.20 -3.17
N MET A 37 -3.54 -9.54 -3.61
CA MET A 37 -2.35 -10.18 -4.18
C MET A 37 -1.29 -10.38 -3.09
N ARG A 38 -0.77 -11.60 -2.98
CA ARG A 38 0.27 -11.99 -2.03
C ARG A 38 1.66 -11.54 -2.52
N PRO A 39 2.69 -11.55 -1.64
CA PRO A 39 4.05 -11.15 -2.02
C PRO A 39 4.66 -11.98 -3.16
N ASP A 40 4.21 -13.22 -3.32
CA ASP A 40 4.62 -14.13 -4.41
C ASP A 40 3.91 -13.86 -5.74
N GLY A 41 3.02 -12.86 -5.79
CA GLY A 41 2.21 -12.50 -6.96
C GLY A 41 0.93 -13.33 -7.13
N SER A 42 0.68 -14.32 -6.27
CA SER A 42 -0.57 -15.09 -6.31
C SER A 42 -1.75 -14.26 -5.82
N VAL A 43 -2.93 -14.50 -6.39
CA VAL A 43 -4.19 -13.90 -5.90
C VAL A 43 -4.76 -14.80 -4.80
N ALA A 44 -5.19 -14.20 -3.68
CA ALA A 44 -5.81 -14.94 -2.59
C ALA A 44 -7.16 -15.54 -3.00
N GLU A 45 -7.57 -16.62 -2.33
CA GLU A 45 -8.75 -17.38 -2.72
C GLU A 45 -10.01 -16.88 -2.00
N GLY A 46 -11.04 -16.56 -2.78
CA GLY A 46 -12.32 -16.11 -2.24
C GLY A 46 -12.29 -14.69 -1.65
N ILE A 47 -13.48 -14.13 -1.45
CA ILE A 47 -13.63 -12.71 -1.07
C ILE A 47 -13.06 -12.41 0.31
N ALA A 48 -13.20 -13.34 1.26
CA ALA A 48 -12.73 -13.15 2.63
C ALA A 48 -11.20 -13.02 2.69
N GLU A 49 -10.47 -13.95 2.07
CA GLU A 49 -9.01 -13.87 2.06
C GLU A 49 -8.50 -12.70 1.23
N GLN A 50 -9.10 -12.42 0.06
CA GLN A 50 -8.71 -11.28 -0.76
C GLN A 50 -8.87 -9.97 0.01
N THR A 51 -9.94 -9.82 0.77
CA THR A 51 -10.16 -8.64 1.62
C THR A 51 -9.09 -8.54 2.70
N ARG A 52 -8.78 -9.65 3.38
CA ARG A 52 -7.73 -9.68 4.42
C ARG A 52 -6.37 -9.27 3.84
N VAL A 53 -5.99 -9.85 2.70
CA VAL A 53 -4.70 -9.54 2.04
C VAL A 53 -4.68 -8.10 1.52
N ALA A 54 -5.78 -7.58 0.96
CA ALA A 54 -5.86 -6.19 0.52
C ALA A 54 -5.67 -5.21 1.69
N ILE A 55 -6.29 -5.49 2.84
CA ILE A 55 -6.12 -4.69 4.07
C ILE A 55 -4.69 -4.79 4.60
N ASP A 56 -4.09 -5.99 4.62
CA ASP A 56 -2.69 -6.18 5.02
C ASP A 56 -1.74 -5.37 4.11
N ASN A 57 -1.98 -5.37 2.80
CA ASN A 57 -1.21 -4.59 1.84
C ASN A 57 -1.39 -3.09 2.07
N LEU A 58 -2.61 -2.61 2.36
CA LEU A 58 -2.86 -1.21 2.74
C LEU A 58 -2.05 -0.81 3.97
N ASN A 59 -2.08 -1.65 5.01
CA ASN A 59 -1.33 -1.41 6.24
C ASN A 59 0.19 -1.34 5.98
N ARG A 60 0.72 -2.19 5.08
CA ARG A 60 2.14 -2.12 4.66
C ARG A 60 2.48 -0.79 3.98
N VAL A 61 1.60 -0.27 3.11
CA VAL A 61 1.82 1.02 2.46
C VAL A 61 1.83 2.15 3.50
N LEU A 62 0.84 2.18 4.41
CA LEU A 62 0.79 3.19 5.48
C LEU A 62 2.05 3.12 6.36
N ALA A 63 2.47 1.91 6.74
CA ALA A 63 3.68 1.70 7.53
C ALA A 63 4.96 2.21 6.81
N GLY A 64 5.01 2.14 5.47
CA GLY A 64 6.10 2.73 4.69
C GLY A 64 6.19 4.26 4.80
N ALA A 65 5.10 4.91 5.21
CA ALA A 65 5.08 6.31 5.60
C ALA A 65 5.08 6.52 7.13
N GLY A 66 5.30 5.49 7.96
CA GLY A 66 5.19 5.62 9.42
C GLY A 66 3.77 6.04 9.85
N MET A 67 2.77 5.55 9.13
CA MET A 67 1.34 5.73 9.40
C MET A 67 0.68 4.37 9.66
N ASP A 68 -0.52 4.38 10.21
CA ASP A 68 -1.41 3.24 10.41
C ASP A 68 -2.87 3.63 10.14
N ALA A 69 -3.81 2.73 10.45
CA ALA A 69 -5.23 2.93 10.20
C ALA A 69 -5.90 4.02 11.07
N SER A 70 -5.18 4.63 12.00
CA SER A 70 -5.69 5.69 12.89
C SER A 70 -5.31 7.11 12.45
N ASN A 71 -4.48 7.25 11.41
CA ASN A 71 -4.16 8.54 10.80
C ASN A 71 -5.33 9.15 10.02
#